data_AF-A0A3D0RBH4-F1
#
_entry.id   AF-A0A3D0RBH4-F1
#
_cell.length_a   1.000
_cell.length_b   1.000
_cell.length_c   1.000
_cell.angle_alpha   90.00
_cell.angle_beta   90.00
_cell.angle_gamma   90.00
#
_symmetry.space_group_name_H-M   'P 1'
#
loop_
_entity.id
_entity.type
_entity.pdbx_description
1 polymer ?
#
loop_
_entity_poly.entity_id
_entity_poly.type
_entity_poly.pdbx_seq_one_letter_code
_entity_poly.pdbx_strand_id
1 'polypeptide(L)'
;MPLPRGPDSMLAEAVQLVGAISLEVVHAESVSLHKPRAPTFLGTGYVDRIADTAEEHDDPIIVINAALTPVQQRNLETRMKCKVIDRTALILEIFGARAQTHAGRLQVELAALTFQRSRLVRSWTHLERQR
;
A
#
# COMPACT_ATOMS: atom_id res chain seq x y z
N MET A 1 -14.41 -15.49 16.95
CA MET A 1 -13.96 -15.04 15.62
C MET A 1 -14.82 -13.85 15.24
N PRO A 2 -14.29 -12.63 15.03
CA PRO A 2 -15.12 -11.54 14.55
C PRO A 2 -15.74 -11.96 13.21
N LEU A 3 -17.02 -11.67 13.01
CA LEU A 3 -17.70 -11.90 11.74
C LEU A 3 -16.90 -11.20 10.62
N PRO A 4 -16.81 -11.79 9.41
CA PRO A 4 -16.21 -11.10 8.28
C PRO A 4 -16.94 -9.77 8.10
N ARG A 5 -16.20 -8.66 8.24
CA ARG A 5 -16.72 -7.32 8.00
C ARG A 5 -17.16 -7.24 6.54
N GLY A 6 -18.32 -6.63 6.28
CA GLY A 6 -18.77 -6.38 4.91
C GLY A 6 -17.77 -5.50 4.14
N PRO A 7 -17.79 -5.51 2.79
CA PRO A 7 -16.88 -4.74 1.95
C PRO A 7 -16.79 -3.26 2.35
N ASP A 8 -17.94 -2.64 2.63
CA ASP A 8 -18.02 -1.23 3.04
C ASP A 8 -17.32 -0.96 4.37
N SER A 9 -17.42 -1.89 5.32
CA SER A 9 -16.76 -1.77 6.62
C SER A 9 -15.24 -1.95 6.49
N MET A 10 -14.78 -2.84 5.61
CA MET A 10 -13.35 -3.00 5.32
C MET A 10 -12.77 -1.78 4.60
N LEU A 11 -13.54 -1.17 3.69
CA LEU A 11 -13.15 0.06 3.02
C LEU A 11 -13.06 1.23 4.00
N ALA A 12 -14.09 1.40 4.84
CA ALA A 12 -14.10 2.44 5.87
C ALA A 12 -12.92 2.31 6.85
N GLU A 13 -12.56 1.08 7.23
CA GLU A 13 -11.35 0.83 8.03
C GLU A 13 -10.07 1.24 7.28
N ALA A 14 -9.94 0.87 6.00
CA ALA A 14 -8.77 1.22 5.21
C ALA A 14 -8.59 2.74 5.11
N VAL A 15 -9.69 3.48 4.86
CA VAL A 15 -9.70 4.95 4.84
C VAL A 15 -9.24 5.52 6.18
N GLN A 16 -9.71 4.97 7.30
CA GLN A 16 -9.27 5.40 8.64
C GLN A 16 -7.77 5.13 8.89
N LEU A 17 -7.26 3.98 8.43
CA LEU A 17 -5.83 3.66 8.56
C LEU A 17 -4.97 4.62 7.74
N VAL A 18 -5.39 4.99 6.53
CA VAL A 18 -4.68 5.99 5.70
C VAL A 18 -4.71 7.36 6.38
N GLY A 19 -5.86 7.78 6.91
CA GLY A 19 -5.97 9.04 7.66
C GLY A 19 -5.09 9.09 8.92
N ALA A 20 -4.74 7.93 9.50
CA ALA A 20 -3.88 7.85 10.68
C ALA A 20 -2.42 8.31 10.45
N ILE A 21 -1.98 8.40 9.19
CA ILE A 21 -0.66 8.93 8.80
C ILE A 21 -0.77 10.24 8.01
N SER A 22 -1.87 10.98 8.19
CA SER A 22 -2.10 12.30 7.58
C SER A 22 -2.05 12.30 6.04
N LEU A 23 -2.40 11.18 5.41
CA LEU A 23 -2.62 11.12 3.97
C LEU A 23 -4.08 11.47 3.64
N GLU A 24 -4.27 12.26 2.59
CA GLU A 24 -5.60 12.58 2.06
C GLU A 24 -6.10 11.45 1.16
N VAL A 25 -7.35 11.02 1.38
CA VAL A 25 -7.99 10.01 0.54
C VAL A 25 -8.88 10.71 -0.48
N VAL A 26 -8.38 10.82 -1.71
CA VAL A 26 -9.10 11.44 -2.83
C VAL A 26 -10.07 10.48 -3.52
N HIS A 27 -9.83 9.17 -3.44
CA HIS A 27 -10.67 8.12 -4.01
C HIS A 27 -10.59 6.85 -3.17
N ALA A 28 -11.72 6.16 -3.01
CA ALA A 28 -11.81 4.90 -2.25
C ALA A 28 -12.93 4.02 -2.80
N GLU A 29 -12.61 2.77 -3.11
CA GLU A 29 -13.60 1.81 -3.59
C GLU A 29 -13.23 0.38 -3.20
N SER A 30 -14.25 -0.47 -3.07
CA SER A 30 -14.08 -1.91 -2.87
C SER A 30 -14.16 -2.64 -4.21
N VAL A 31 -13.29 -3.63 -4.42
CA VAL A 31 -13.34 -4.49 -5.61
C VAL A 31 -13.72 -5.91 -5.24
N SER A 32 -14.70 -6.46 -5.96
CA SER A 32 -15.02 -7.89 -5.86
C SER A 32 -14.04 -8.69 -6.71
N LEU A 33 -13.29 -9.59 -6.06
CA LEU A 33 -12.34 -10.48 -6.72
C LEU A 33 -12.88 -11.90 -6.68
N HIS A 34 -12.96 -12.55 -7.84
CA HIS A 34 -13.20 -13.99 -7.88
C HIS A 34 -11.99 -14.78 -7.34
N LYS A 35 -10.77 -14.37 -7.73
CA LYS A 35 -9.51 -14.85 -7.16
C LYS A 35 -8.39 -13.82 -7.37
N PRO A 36 -7.41 -13.72 -6.44
CA PRO A 36 -6.21 -12.92 -6.66
C PRO A 36 -5.43 -13.38 -7.89
N ARG A 37 -4.91 -12.44 -8.67
CA ARG A 37 -4.03 -12.71 -9.82
C ARG A 37 -2.57 -12.75 -9.36
N ALA A 38 -1.84 -13.77 -9.80
CA ALA A 38 -0.40 -13.89 -9.51
C ALA A 38 0.42 -12.64 -9.90
N PRO A 39 0.23 -12.01 -11.08
CA PRO A 39 1.07 -10.88 -11.47
C PRO A 39 0.76 -9.57 -10.74
N THR A 40 -0.49 -9.24 -10.46
CA THR A 40 -0.89 -7.88 -10.02
C THR A 40 -1.89 -7.88 -8.88
N PHE A 41 -2.28 -9.04 -8.34
CA PHE A 41 -3.40 -9.23 -7.39
C PHE A 41 -4.78 -8.94 -8.02
N LEU A 42 -4.90 -7.83 -8.75
CA LEU A 42 -6.06 -7.34 -9.49
C LEU A 42 -6.06 -7.77 -10.96
N GLY A 43 -7.21 -7.72 -11.62
CA GLY A 43 -7.32 -7.90 -13.08
C GLY A 43 -6.78 -6.69 -13.83
N THR A 44 -6.25 -6.89 -15.05
CA THR A 44 -5.58 -5.84 -15.84
C THR A 44 -6.47 -4.64 -16.12
N GLY A 45 -7.72 -4.85 -16.53
CA GLY A 45 -8.63 -3.72 -16.80
C GLY A 45 -8.94 -2.88 -15.56
N TYR A 46 -8.89 -3.47 -14.36
CA TYR A 46 -9.04 -2.71 -13.12
C TYR A 46 -7.75 -1.95 -12.78
N VAL A 47 -6.59 -2.57 -12.99
CA VAL A 47 -5.29 -1.90 -12.83
C VAL A 47 -5.21 -0.66 -13.72
N ASP A 48 -5.61 -0.79 -14.99
CA ASP A 48 -5.57 0.31 -15.96
C ASP A 48 -6.54 1.43 -15.55
N ARG A 49 -7.78 1.09 -15.17
CA ARG A 49 -8.75 2.09 -14.68
C ARG A 49 -8.25 2.87 -13.46
N ILE A 50 -7.64 2.19 -12.49
CA ILE A 50 -7.09 2.85 -11.30
C ILE A 50 -5.87 3.72 -11.66
N ALA A 51 -5.04 3.26 -12.60
CA ALA A 51 -3.93 4.05 -13.10
C ALA A 51 -4.41 5.36 -13.74
N ASP A 52 -5.46 5.29 -14.57
CA ASP A 52 -6.06 6.47 -15.20
C ASP A 52 -6.58 7.46 -14.15
N THR A 53 -7.29 6.99 -13.12
CA THR A 53 -7.74 7.85 -12.00
C THR A 53 -6.55 8.43 -11.22
N ALA A 54 -5.48 7.67 -11.02
CA ALA A 54 -4.30 8.16 -10.31
C ALA A 54 -3.55 9.25 -11.09
N GLU A 55 -3.51 9.16 -12.43
CA GLU A 55 -2.86 10.16 -13.31
C GLU A 55 -3.53 11.55 -13.24
N GLU A 56 -4.76 11.66 -12.71
CA GLU A 56 -5.47 12.93 -12.48
C GLU A 56 -4.98 13.70 -11.24
N HIS A 57 -4.11 13.09 -10.43
CA HIS A 57 -3.61 13.66 -9.17
C HIS A 57 -2.08 13.82 -9.15
N ASP A 58 -1.58 14.83 -8.45
CA ASP A 58 -0.14 15.02 -8.23
C ASP A 58 0.40 14.05 -7.17
N ASP A 59 1.50 13.35 -7.50
CA ASP A 59 2.20 12.36 -6.65
C ASP A 59 1.28 11.30 -6.00
N PRO A 60 0.52 10.52 -6.80
CA PRO A 60 -0.48 9.62 -6.27
C PRO A 60 0.14 8.42 -5.55
N ILE A 61 -0.46 8.04 -4.42
CA ILE A 61 -0.12 6.81 -3.69
C ILE A 61 -1.34 5.89 -3.71
N ILE A 62 -1.17 4.69 -4.23
CA ILE A 62 -2.23 3.68 -4.24
C ILE A 62 -2.04 2.74 -3.05
N VAL A 63 -3.10 2.60 -2.26
CA VAL A 63 -3.15 1.68 -1.12
C VAL A 63 -3.97 0.45 -1.49
N ILE A 64 -3.34 -0.72 -1.49
CA ILE A 64 -4.05 -1.99 -1.62
C ILE A 64 -4.29 -2.58 -0.23
N ASN A 65 -5.57 -2.67 0.17
CA ASN A 65 -5.97 -3.21 1.47
C ASN A 65 -5.86 -4.75 1.56
N ALA A 66 -4.73 -5.30 1.14
CA ALA A 66 -4.35 -6.70 1.23
C ALA A 66 -2.82 -6.79 1.33
N ALA A 67 -2.28 -7.97 1.68
CA ALA A 67 -0.84 -8.21 1.56
C ALA A 67 -0.49 -8.51 0.09
N LEU A 68 0.56 -7.88 -0.43
CA LEU A 68 1.07 -8.12 -1.77
C LEU A 68 2.38 -8.89 -1.70
N THR A 69 2.62 -9.78 -2.66
CA THR A 69 3.98 -10.32 -2.88
C THR A 69 4.89 -9.23 -3.47
N PRO A 70 6.22 -9.34 -3.35
CA PRO A 70 7.14 -8.38 -3.97
C PRO A 70 6.93 -8.22 -5.49
N VAL A 71 6.63 -9.33 -6.18
CA VAL A 71 6.36 -9.31 -7.63
C VAL A 71 5.06 -8.59 -7.94
N GLN A 72 4.00 -8.79 -7.13
CA GLN A 72 2.72 -8.10 -7.31
C GLN A 72 2.87 -6.59 -7.13
N GLN A 73 3.53 -6.15 -6.06
CA GLN A 73 3.75 -4.73 -5.81
C GLN A 73 4.55 -4.10 -6.96
N ARG A 74 5.67 -4.69 -7.35
CA ARG A 74 6.50 -4.18 -8.46
C ARG A 74 5.71 -4.04 -9.76
N ASN A 75 4.91 -5.05 -10.09
CA ASN A 75 4.11 -5.04 -11.31
C ASN A 75 3.01 -3.98 -11.27
N LEU A 76 2.38 -3.77 -10.10
CA LEU A 76 1.41 -2.69 -9.90
C LEU A 76 2.08 -1.32 -10.03
N GLU A 77 3.21 -1.07 -9.34
CA GLU A 77 3.97 0.18 -9.45
C GLU A 77 4.39 0.47 -10.90
N THR A 78 4.84 -0.56 -11.63
CA THR A 78 5.22 -0.41 -13.05
C THR A 78 4.03 -0.02 -13.93
N ARG A 79 2.85 -0.60 -13.67
CA ARG A 79 1.65 -0.39 -14.49
C ARG A 79 0.93 0.91 -14.16
N MET A 80 0.85 1.25 -12.88
CA MET A 80 0.19 2.44 -12.36
C MET A 80 1.10 3.67 -12.34
N LYS A 81 2.41 3.48 -12.60
CA LYS A 81 3.44 4.53 -12.65
C LYS A 81 3.54 5.38 -11.37
N CYS A 82 3.11 4.84 -10.24
CA CYS A 82 3.11 5.54 -8.97
C CYS A 82 3.44 4.58 -7.82
N LYS A 83 3.62 5.11 -6.61
CA LYS A 83 3.91 4.30 -5.43
C LYS A 83 2.68 3.47 -5.07
N VAL A 84 2.90 2.17 -4.84
CA VAL A 84 1.86 1.25 -4.38
C VAL A 84 2.28 0.68 -3.04
N ILE A 85 1.48 0.90 -2.00
CA ILE A 85 1.70 0.32 -0.67
C ILE A 85 0.61 -0.71 -0.38
N ASP A 86 1.02 -1.81 0.23
CA ASP A 86 0.11 -2.85 0.68
C ASP A 86 -0.31 -2.61 2.15
N ARG A 87 -1.21 -3.44 2.67
CA ARG A 87 -1.68 -3.29 4.05
C ARG A 87 -0.53 -3.43 5.06
N THR A 88 0.46 -4.28 4.81
CA THR A 88 1.59 -4.47 5.73
C THR A 88 2.46 -3.22 5.77
N ALA A 89 2.78 -2.63 4.62
CA ALA A 89 3.51 -1.37 4.53
C ALA A 89 2.78 -0.24 5.27
N LEU A 90 1.47 -0.07 5.03
CA LEU A 90 0.67 0.96 5.71
C LEU A 90 0.73 0.83 7.24
N ILE A 91 0.60 -0.39 7.77
CA ILE A 91 0.69 -0.64 9.21
C ILE A 91 2.07 -0.31 9.77
N LEU A 92 3.15 -0.62 9.03
CA LEU A 92 4.51 -0.27 9.42
C LEU A 92 4.71 1.25 9.45
N GLU A 93 4.18 2.00 8.49
CA GLU A 93 4.20 3.47 8.48
C GLU A 93 3.45 4.05 9.70
N ILE A 94 2.26 3.52 10.01
CA ILE A 94 1.48 3.93 11.19
C ILE A 94 2.27 3.68 12.48
N PHE A 95 2.91 2.51 12.61
CA PHE A 95 3.73 2.22 13.79
C PHE A 95 4.99 3.09 13.84
N GLY A 96 5.60 3.40 12.69
CA GLY A 96 6.74 4.31 12.60
C GLY A 96 6.40 5.69 13.11
N ALA A 97 5.24 6.23 12.70
CA ALA A 97 4.73 7.51 13.14
C ALA A 97 4.38 7.55 14.65
N ARG A 98 4.06 6.40 15.25
CA ARG A 98 3.57 6.33 16.66
C ARG A 98 4.62 5.85 17.66
N ALA A 99 5.73 5.25 17.23
CA ALA A 99 6.73 4.68 18.13
C ALA A 99 7.47 5.76 18.96
N GLN A 100 7.19 5.79 20.28
CA GLN A 100 7.77 6.79 21.20
C GLN A 100 9.01 6.30 21.94
N THR A 101 9.09 5.01 22.26
CA THR A 101 10.23 4.45 23.02
C THR A 101 11.36 4.04 22.09
N HIS A 102 12.60 4.10 22.58
CA HIS A 102 13.77 3.65 21.81
C HIS A 102 13.63 2.19 21.35
N ALA A 103 13.23 1.30 22.25
CA ALA A 103 13.01 -0.11 21.93
C ALA A 103 11.89 -0.29 20.87
N GLY A 104 10.80 0.47 20.98
CA GLY A 104 9.70 0.42 20.00
C GLY A 104 10.13 0.90 18.61
N ARG A 105 10.91 2.00 18.55
CA ARG A 105 11.45 2.50 17.27
C ARG A 105 12.33 1.46 16.59
N LEU A 106 13.24 0.82 17.33
CA LEU A 106 14.10 -0.24 16.79
C LEU A 106 13.31 -1.45 16.29
N GLN A 107 12.24 -1.85 16.99
CA GLN A 107 11.39 -2.97 16.55
C GLN A 107 10.67 -2.65 15.24
N VAL A 108 10.11 -1.45 15.13
CA VAL A 108 9.42 -1.02 13.91
C VAL A 108 10.40 -0.89 12.75
N GLU A 109 11.58 -0.31 12.99
CA GLU A 109 12.63 -0.17 11.99
C GLU A 109 13.12 -1.53 11.49
N LEU A 110 13.39 -2.48 12.39
CA LEU A 110 13.78 -3.84 12.02
C LEU A 110 12.70 -4.54 11.18
N ALA A 111 11.43 -4.37 11.54
CA ALA A 111 10.30 -4.92 10.79
C ALA A 111 10.20 -4.28 9.40
N ALA A 112 10.34 -2.96 9.30
CA ALA A 112 10.35 -2.22 8.05
C ALA A 112 11.50 -2.66 7.14
N LEU A 113 12.72 -2.73 7.65
CA LEU A 113 13.90 -3.19 6.91
C LEU A 113 13.73 -4.63 6.43
N THR A 114 13.18 -5.51 7.28
CA THR A 114 12.93 -6.92 6.94
C THR A 114 11.91 -7.04 5.81
N PHE A 115 10.82 -6.25 5.87
CA PHE A 115 9.80 -6.20 4.84
C PHE A 115 10.36 -5.66 3.52
N GLN A 116 11.09 -4.54 3.59
CA GLN A 116 11.72 -3.89 2.43
C GLN A 116 12.79 -4.77 1.77
N ARG A 117 13.58 -5.53 2.53
CA ARG A 117 14.63 -6.41 1.99
C ARG A 117 14.15 -7.32 0.86
N SER A 118 12.92 -7.83 0.95
CA SER A 118 12.33 -8.70 -0.08
C SER A 118 11.85 -7.94 -1.34
N ARG A 119 11.79 -6.60 -1.27
CA ARG A 119 11.18 -5.70 -2.25
C ARG A 119 12.18 -4.69 -2.85
N LEU A 120 13.41 -4.63 -2.33
CA LEU A 120 14.47 -3.72 -2.78
C LEU A 120 15.17 -4.13 -4.09
N VAL A 121 14.76 -5.23 -4.73
CA VAL A 121 15.35 -5.65 -6.00
C VAL A 121 14.87 -4.69 -7.11
N ARG A 122 15.69 -3.66 -7.37
CA ARG A 122 15.60 -2.63 -8.45
C ARG A 122 14.69 -1.40 -8.23
N SER A 123 14.36 -0.99 -6.99
CA SER A 123 13.58 0.25 -6.71
C SER A 123 14.44 1.51 -6.43
N TRP A 124 15.69 1.56 -6.91
CA TRP A 124 16.68 2.59 -6.56
C TRP A 124 16.71 3.79 -7.53
N THR A 125 15.57 4.20 -8.11
CA THR A 125 15.53 5.35 -9.04
C THR A 125 14.76 6.57 -8.53
N HIS A 126 14.09 6.52 -7.38
CA HIS A 126 13.26 7.64 -6.88
C HIS A 126 13.68 8.23 -5.53
N LEU A 127 14.43 7.50 -4.69
CA LEU A 127 14.75 7.95 -3.33
C LEU A 127 15.88 8.99 -3.21
N GLU A 128 16.50 9.40 -4.33
CA GLU A 128 17.60 10.38 -4.32
C GLU A 128 17.15 11.84 -4.48
N ARG A 129 15.86 12.13 -4.73
CA ARG A 129 15.39 13.50 -5.02
C ARG A 129 14.93 14.33 -3.81
N GLN A 130 15.11 13.83 -2.58
CA GLN A 130 14.74 14.57 -1.36
C GLN A 130 15.85 14.56 -0.30
N ARG A 131 17.09 14.80 -0.72
CA ARG A 131 18.15 15.31 0.17
C ARG A 131 18.65 16.64 -0.33
#